data_AF-A0A7X3NRS1-F1
#
_entry.id   AF-A0A7X3NRS1-F1
#
_cell.length_a   1.000
_cell.length_b   1.000
_cell.length_c   1.000
_cell.angle_alpha   90.00
_cell.angle_beta   90.00
_cell.angle_gamma   90.00
#
_symmetry.space_group_name_H-M   'P 1'
#
loop_
_entity.id
_entity.type
_entity.pdbx_description
1 polymer ?
#
loop_
_entity_poly.entity_id
_entity_poly.type
_entity_poly.pdbx_seq_one_letter_code
_entity_poly.pdbx_strand_id
1 'polypeptide(L)' 'MELTFEKYDLLHALQVLQGVASGRNVLPILSNVLIQATDGNIECVAT' A
#
# COMPACT_ATOMS: atom_id res chain seq x y z
N MET A 1 -11.88 -0.89 9.56
CA MET A 1 -11.56 -2.07 8.72
C MET A 1 -10.60 -2.92 9.54
N GLU A 2 -10.89 -4.21 9.68
CA GLU A 2 -10.07 -5.15 10.43
C GLU A 2 -9.77 -6.35 9.52
N LEU A 3 -8.50 -6.70 9.40
CA LEU A 3 -8.04 -7.75 8.49
C LEU A 3 -6.75 -8.38 8.99
N THR A 4 -6.56 -9.65 8.65
CA THR A 4 -5.41 -10.47 9.03
C THR A 4 -4.79 -11.04 7.76
N PHE A 5 -3.47 -10.98 7.68
CA PHE A 5 -2.70 -11.40 6.52
C PHE A 5 -1.34 -11.95 6.98
N GLU A 6 -0.70 -12.72 6.11
CA GLU A 6 0.66 -13.16 6.34
C GLU A 6 1.62 -11.97 6.23
N LYS A 7 2.52 -11.85 7.21
CA LYS A 7 3.43 -10.71 7.35
C LYS A 7 4.26 -10.51 6.08
N TYR A 8 4.79 -11.58 5.51
CA TYR A 8 5.72 -11.51 4.38
C TYR A 8 5.01 -11.10 3.08
N ASP A 9 3.75 -11.48 2.90
CA ASP A 9 2.96 -11.14 1.72
C ASP A 9 2.70 -9.63 1.68
N LEU A 10 2.22 -9.06 2.79
CA LEU A 10 2.01 -7.61 2.85
C LEU A 10 3.33 -6.83 2.76
N LEU A 11 4.38 -7.30 3.46
CA LEU A 11 5.67 -6.63 3.44
C LEU A 11 6.25 -6.56 2.02
N HIS A 12 6.12 -7.64 1.25
CA HIS A 12 6.58 -7.67 -0.14
C HIS A 12 5.84 -6.66 -1.01
N ALA A 13 4.50 -6.60 -0.91
CA ALA A 13 3.70 -5.64 -1.64
C ALA A 13 4.06 -4.18 -1.29
N LEU A 14 4.24 -3.87 0.00
CA LEU A 14 4.58 -2.52 0.46
C LEU A 14 5.99 -2.08 0.04
N GLN A 15 6.96 -2.99 -0.01
CA GLN A 15 8.33 -2.67 -0.47
C GLN A 15 8.35 -2.20 -1.93
N VAL A 16 7.53 -2.80 -2.79
CA VAL A 16 7.40 -2.38 -4.19
C VAL A 16 6.83 -0.96 -4.27
N LEU A 17 5.79 -0.67 -3.48
CA LEU A 17 5.09 0.62 -3.50
C LEU A 17 5.86 1.75 -2.84
N GLN A 18 6.75 1.44 -1.90
CA GLN A 18 7.58 2.42 -1.22
C GLN A 18 8.41 3.24 -2.21
N GLY A 19 8.92 2.63 -3.28
CA GLY A 19 9.69 3.33 -4.32
C GLY A 19 8.89 4.43 -5.03
N VAL A 20 7.57 4.29 -5.11
CA VAL A 20 6.65 5.26 -5.73
C VAL A 20 6.23 6.32 -4.71
N ALA A 21 5.76 5.91 -3.54
CA ALA A 21 5.21 6.82 -2.53
C ALA A 21 6.29 7.66 -1.79
N SER A 22 7.56 7.25 -1.83
CA SER A 22 8.67 7.96 -1.14
C SER A 22 9.26 9.11 -1.96
N GLY A 23 8.70 9.39 -3.15
CA GLY A 23 9.08 10.52 -3.98
C GLY A 23 8.85 11.86 -3.28
N ARG A 24 9.59 12.88 -3.72
CA ARG A 24 9.43 14.25 -3.20
C ARG A 24 8.15 14.85 -3.79
N ASN A 25 7.04 14.64 -3.09
CA ASN A 25 5.71 14.99 -3.58
C ASN A 25 5.28 16.38 -3.11
N VAL A 26 4.69 17.17 -4.03
CA VAL A 26 4.10 18.49 -3.71
C VAL A 26 2.76 18.32 -3.00
N LEU A 27 2.04 17.23 -3.28
CA LEU A 27 0.76 16.89 -2.66
C LEU A 27 0.97 15.79 -1.60
N PRO A 28 0.64 16.04 -0.30
CA PRO A 28 0.85 15.06 0.76
C PRO A 28 0.14 13.72 0.58
N ILE A 29 -1.00 13.71 -0.14
CA ILE A 29 -1.78 12.49 -0.40
C ILE A 29 -1.01 11.44 -1.23
N LEU A 30 -0.05 11.89 -2.04
CA LEU A 30 0.77 11.03 -2.89
C LEU A 30 1.85 10.27 -2.09
N SER A 31 2.06 10.64 -0.83
CA SER A 31 2.93 9.89 0.08
C SER A 31 2.20 8.75 0.80
N ASN A 32 0.90 8.57 0.54
CA ASN A 32 0.10 7.52 1.15
C ASN A 32 -0.04 6.32 0.21
N VAL A 33 -0.25 5.15 0.80
CA VAL A 33 -0.68 3.94 0.08
C VAL A 33 -2.15 3.71 0.36
N LEU A 34 -2.94 3.59 -0.70
CA LEU A 34 -4.33 3.17 -0.60
C LEU A 34 -4.38 1.65 -0.45
N ILE A 35 -5.00 1.19 0.64
CA ILE A 35 -5.24 -0.24 0.89
C ILE A 35 -6.75 -0.47 0.80
N GLN A 36 -7.16 -1.33 -0.13
CA GLN A 36 -8.53 -1.77 -0.29
C GLN A 36 -8.63 -3.26 -0.03
N ALA A 37 -9.62 -3.67 0.76
CA ALA A 37 -9.88 -5.08 1.02
C ALA A 37 -11.29 -5.43 0.57
N THR A 38 -11.37 -6.28 -0.46
CA THR A 38 -12.63 -6.69 -1.09
C THR A 38 -12.53 -8.17 -1.48
N ASP A 39 -13.60 -8.94 -1.30
CA ASP A 39 -13.72 -10.32 -1.79
C ASP A 39 -12.52 -11.24 -1.50
N GLY A 40 -11.99 -11.18 -0.27
CA GLY A 40 -10.86 -12.00 0.16
C GLY A 40 -9.49 -11.56 -0.38
N ASN A 41 -9.44 -10.44 -1.11
CA ASN A 41 -8.21 -9.87 -1.66
C ASN A 41 -7.89 -8.53 -0.99
N ILE A 42 -6.59 -8.23 -0.91
CA ILE A 42 -6.07 -6.93 -0.50
C ILE A 42 -5.33 -6.32 -1.68
N GLU A 43 -5.76 -5.12 -2.10
CA GLU A 43 -5.13 -4.33 -3.14
C GLU A 43 -4.44 -3.12 -2.53
N CYS A 44 -3.20 -2.86 -2.97
CA CYS A 44 -2.38 -1.75 -2.50
C CYS A 44 -1.97 -0.87 -3.69
N VAL A 45 -2.24 0.43 -3.63
CA VAL A 45 -2.01 1.38 -4.74
C VAL A 45 -1.23 2.61 -4.26
N ALA A 46 -0.25 3.04 -5.05
CA ALA A 46 0.52 4.27 -4.86
C ALA A 46 0.72 4.99 -6.21
N THR A 47 0.86 6.32 -6.19
CA THR A 47 1.04 7.17 -7.39
C THR A 47 1.97 8.34 -7.14
#